data_AF-A0A2D8GCK3-F1
#
_entry.id   AF-A0A2D8GCK3-F1
#
_cell.length_a   1.000
_cell.length_b   1.000
_cell.length_c   1.000
_cell.angle_alpha   90.00
_cell.angle_beta   90.00
_cell.angle_gamma   90.00
#
_symmetry.space_group_name_H-M   'P 1'
#
loop_
_entity.id
_entity.type
_entity.pdbx_description
1 polymer ?
#
loop_
_entity_poly.entity_id
_entity_poly.type
_entity_poly.pdbx_seq_one_letter_code
_entity_poly.pdbx_strand_id
1 'polypeptide(L)'
;MIDKKSKLTDSRKQKSTLNSFLSFQKVINQAGPAASASYALIASLLIFTFIGYRVDNSFDSSPIGLVIGIIFGLVIGFYQLFKTFIWKQNKF
;
A
#
# COMPACT_ATOMS: atom_id res chain seq x y z
N MET A 1 -35.72 -39.18 -15.85
CA MET A 1 -34.67 -39.34 -14.83
C MET A 1 -33.63 -38.25 -15.09
N ILE A 2 -33.87 -37.04 -14.57
CA ILE A 2 -33.03 -35.87 -14.86
C ILE A 2 -31.71 -36.03 -14.10
N ASP A 3 -30.62 -35.95 -14.85
CA ASP A 3 -29.28 -36.39 -14.47
C ASP A 3 -28.72 -35.62 -13.25
N LYS A 4 -28.73 -36.29 -12.10
CA LYS A 4 -28.15 -35.83 -10.82
C LYS A 4 -26.66 -35.45 -10.97
N LYS A 5 -25.97 -35.97 -11.98
CA LYS A 5 -24.54 -35.71 -12.26
C LYS A 5 -24.31 -34.27 -12.75
N SER A 6 -25.20 -33.74 -13.59
CA SER A 6 -25.14 -32.33 -14.07
C SER A 6 -25.19 -31.29 -12.94
N LYS A 7 -26.01 -31.53 -11.90
CA LYS A 7 -26.11 -30.63 -10.74
C LYS A 7 -24.85 -30.67 -9.85
N LEU A 8 -24.18 -31.82 -9.78
CA LEU A 8 -22.98 -32.02 -8.97
C LEU A 8 -21.73 -31.38 -9.62
N THR A 9 -21.67 -31.30 -10.95
CA THR A 9 -20.56 -30.66 -11.67
C THR A 9 -20.58 -29.15 -11.54
N ASP A 10 -21.78 -28.55 -11.56
CA ASP A 10 -21.94 -27.09 -11.49
C ASP A 10 -21.57 -26.54 -10.10
N SER A 11 -22.02 -27.22 -9.03
CA SER A 11 -21.64 -26.86 -7.66
C SER A 11 -20.14 -27.04 -7.36
N ARG A 12 -19.47 -28.04 -7.96
CA ARG A 12 -18.00 -28.17 -7.82
C ARG A 12 -17.25 -27.07 -8.56
N LYS A 13 -17.69 -26.73 -9.77
CA LYS A 13 -17.05 -25.69 -10.59
C LYS A 13 -17.21 -24.31 -9.95
N GLN A 14 -18.40 -24.02 -9.42
CA GLN A 14 -18.67 -22.81 -8.64
C GLN A 14 -17.87 -22.76 -7.33
N LYS A 15 -17.77 -23.88 -6.58
CA LYS A 15 -16.96 -23.93 -5.36
C LYS A 15 -15.46 -23.74 -5.65
N SER A 16 -14.97 -24.26 -6.78
CA SER A 16 -13.59 -24.06 -7.24
C SER A 16 -13.28 -22.59 -7.53
N THR A 17 -14.12 -21.88 -8.28
CA THR A 17 -13.91 -20.47 -8.57
C THR A 17 -14.04 -19.61 -7.32
N LEU A 18 -15.02 -19.90 -6.44
CA LEU A 18 -15.16 -19.22 -5.15
C LEU A 18 -13.92 -19.38 -4.26
N ASN A 19 -13.31 -20.58 -4.24
CA ASN A 19 -12.07 -20.81 -3.49
C ASN A 19 -10.88 -20.02 -4.03
N SER A 20 -10.78 -19.85 -5.35
CA SER A 20 -9.77 -18.99 -5.97
C SER A 20 -9.97 -17.52 -5.60
N PHE A 21 -11.21 -17.02 -5.58
CA PHE A 21 -11.53 -15.66 -5.13
C PHE A 21 -11.23 -15.46 -3.63
N LEU A 22 -11.57 -16.43 -2.77
CA LEU A 22 -11.25 -16.39 -1.35
C LEU A 22 -9.73 -16.38 -1.10
N SER A 23 -8.99 -17.15 -1.89
CA SER A 23 -7.51 -17.18 -1.82
C SER A 23 -6.92 -15.84 -2.24
N PHE A 24 -7.44 -15.24 -3.31
CA PHE A 24 -7.05 -13.92 -3.77
C PHE A 24 -7.39 -12.83 -2.75
N GLN A 25 -8.59 -12.89 -2.13
CA GLN A 25 -9.00 -12.00 -1.05
C GLN A 25 -8.04 -12.11 0.16
N LYS A 26 -7.60 -13.32 0.49
CA LYS A 26 -6.63 -13.56 1.57
C LYS A 26 -5.29 -12.90 1.26
N VAL A 27 -4.82 -13.02 0.02
CA VAL A 27 -3.60 -12.34 -0.46
C VAL A 27 -3.76 -10.83 -0.42
N ILE A 28 -4.88 -10.28 -0.91
CA ILE A 28 -5.15 -8.83 -0.87
C ILE A 28 -5.22 -8.31 0.57
N ASN A 29 -5.90 -9.02 1.47
CA ASN A 29 -6.00 -8.61 2.88
C ASN A 29 -4.65 -8.64 3.60
N GLN A 30 -3.77 -9.59 3.24
CA GLN A 30 -2.40 -9.64 3.76
C GLN A 30 -1.51 -8.56 3.14
N ALA A 31 -1.72 -8.23 1.86
CA ALA A 31 -0.98 -7.20 1.15
C ALA A 31 -1.44 -5.77 1.49
N GLY A 32 -2.70 -5.59 1.91
CA GLY A 32 -3.29 -4.29 2.21
C GLY A 32 -2.47 -3.40 3.15
N PRO A 33 -2.00 -3.92 4.30
CA PRO A 33 -1.14 -3.16 5.22
C PRO A 33 0.21 -2.74 4.62
N ALA A 34 0.80 -3.56 3.76
CA ALA A 34 2.07 -3.24 3.09
C ALA A 34 1.85 -2.23 1.97
N ALA A 35 0.78 -2.39 1.18
CA ALA A 35 0.42 -1.47 0.12
C ALA A 35 0.09 -0.07 0.66
N SER A 36 -0.72 0.03 1.72
CA SER A 36 -1.05 1.33 2.33
C SER A 36 0.18 2.04 2.90
N ALA A 37 1.11 1.30 3.49
CA ALA A 37 2.42 1.81 3.92
C ALA A 37 3.23 2.37 2.74
N SER A 38 3.30 1.66 1.62
CA SER A 38 4.01 2.13 0.42
C SER A 38 3.37 3.40 -0.17
N TYR A 39 2.05 3.46 -0.27
CA TYR A 39 1.36 4.64 -0.79
C TYR A 39 1.55 5.86 0.13
N ALA A 40 1.58 5.67 1.45
CA ALA A 40 1.86 6.75 2.40
C ALA A 40 3.28 7.32 2.22
N LEU A 41 4.29 6.46 2.02
CA LEU A 41 5.66 6.90 1.71
C LEU A 41 5.72 7.71 0.40
N ILE A 42 5.13 7.17 -0.66
CA ILE A 42 5.13 7.81 -1.98
C ILE A 42 4.44 9.17 -1.91
N ALA A 43 3.29 9.26 -1.22
CA ALA A 43 2.58 10.50 -1.01
C ALA A 43 3.42 11.52 -0.22
N SER A 44 4.10 11.09 0.84
CA SER A 44 4.98 11.94 1.63
C SER A 44 6.17 12.46 0.79
N LEU A 45 6.83 11.59 0.02
CA LEU A 45 7.89 12.00 -0.90
C LEU A 45 7.38 13.01 -1.93
N LEU A 46 6.22 12.74 -2.57
CA LEU A 46 5.65 13.65 -3.57
C LEU A 46 5.35 15.03 -2.99
N ILE A 47 4.71 15.10 -1.82
CA ILE A 47 4.38 16.35 -1.16
C ILE A 47 5.64 17.13 -0.78
N PHE A 48 6.61 16.47 -0.13
CA PHE A 48 7.85 17.13 0.29
C PHE A 48 8.75 17.54 -0.89
N THR A 49 8.80 16.72 -1.94
CA THR A 49 9.52 17.04 -3.18
C THR A 49 8.88 18.24 -3.87
N PHE A 50 7.56 18.29 -3.96
CA PHE A 50 6.84 19.40 -4.58
C PHE A 50 7.01 20.72 -3.81
N ILE A 51 6.94 20.66 -2.48
CA ILE A 51 7.20 21.81 -1.60
C ILE A 51 8.67 22.25 -1.71
N GLY A 52 9.60 21.31 -1.63
CA GLY A 52 11.04 21.57 -1.77
C GLY A 52 11.37 22.25 -3.10
N TYR A 53 10.80 21.76 -4.21
CA TYR A 53 10.95 22.38 -5.53
C TYR A 53 10.42 23.82 -5.60
N ARG A 54 9.28 24.11 -4.96
CA ARG A 54 8.73 25.48 -4.91
C ARG A 54 9.58 26.43 -4.09
N VAL A 55 10.16 25.95 -3.00
CA VAL A 55 11.09 26.72 -2.17
C VAL A 55 12.38 26.99 -2.96
N ASP A 56 12.94 25.97 -3.60
CA ASP A 56 14.18 26.08 -4.40
C ASP A 56 14.07 27.14 -5.50
N ASN A 57 12.92 27.19 -6.19
CA ASN A 57 12.64 28.16 -7.24
C ASN A 57 12.56 29.62 -6.75
N SER A 58 12.49 29.87 -5.44
CA SER A 58 12.40 31.22 -4.87
C SER A 58 13.74 31.76 -4.37
N PHE A 59 14.76 30.91 -4.21
CA PHE A 59 16.01 31.29 -3.53
C PHE A 59 17.25 31.37 -4.43
N ASP A 60 17.14 31.09 -5.75
CA ASP A 60 18.27 31.07 -6.72
C ASP A 60 19.49 30.24 -6.23
N SER A 61 19.26 29.41 -5.21
CA SER A 61 20.28 28.70 -4.46
C SER A 61 20.25 27.25 -4.94
N SER A 62 21.44 26.70 -5.22
CA SER A 62 21.70 25.28 -5.49
C SER A 62 20.73 24.35 -4.78
N PRO A 63 20.36 23.18 -5.35
CA PRO A 63 19.12 22.43 -5.09
C PRO A 63 19.01 21.79 -3.69
N ILE A 64 19.21 22.61 -2.67
CA ILE A 64 19.35 22.30 -1.27
C ILE A 64 17.96 22.18 -0.65
N GLY A 65 16.99 22.98 -1.12
CA GLY A 65 15.58 22.81 -0.75
C GLY A 65 15.04 21.45 -1.21
N LEU A 66 15.47 20.99 -2.38
CA LEU A 66 15.11 19.69 -2.93
C LEU A 66 15.77 18.53 -2.15
N VAL A 67 17.07 18.63 -1.85
CA VAL A 67 17.80 17.62 -1.04
C VAL A 67 17.24 17.53 0.37
N ILE A 68 16.99 18.66 1.03
CA ILE A 68 16.40 18.69 2.39
C ILE A 68 14.97 18.14 2.34
N GLY A 69 14.18 18.49 1.32
CA GLY A 69 12.83 17.95 1.12
C GLY A 69 12.81 16.43 0.98
N ILE A 70 13.74 15.86 0.21
CA ILE A 70 13.87 14.41 0.05
C ILE A 70 14.28 13.76 1.38
N ILE A 71 15.29 14.29 2.09
CA ILE A 71 15.74 13.74 3.38
C ILE A 71 14.62 13.81 4.42
N PHE A 72 13.94 14.95 4.53
CA PHE A 72 12.81 15.11 5.45
C PHE A 72 11.64 14.20 5.08
N GLY A 73 11.26 14.12 3.80
CA GLY A 73 10.20 13.23 3.32
C GLY A 73 10.53 11.75 3.58
N LEU A 74 11.79 11.37 3.44
CA LEU A 74 12.27 10.03 3.80
C LEU A 74 12.14 9.78 5.31
N VAL A 75 12.67 10.68 6.14
CA VAL A 75 12.64 10.54 7.61
C VAL A 75 11.20 10.50 8.13
N ILE A 76 10.33 11.41 7.67
CA ILE A 76 8.93 11.50 8.07
C ILE A 76 8.12 10.31 7.58
N GLY A 77 8.35 9.90 6.33
CA GLY A 77 7.73 8.72 5.77
C GLY A 77 8.10 7.45 6.55
N PHE A 78 9.39 7.24 6.81
CA PHE A 78 9.86 6.12 7.63
C PHE A 78 9.34 6.21 9.07
N TYR A 79 9.22 7.41 9.64
CA TYR A 79 8.65 7.60 10.97
C TYR A 79 7.18 7.15 11.04
N GLN A 80 6.37 7.46 10.02
CA GLN A 80 4.99 6.97 9.95
C GLN A 80 4.91 5.44 9.81
N LEU A 81 5.83 4.83 9.05
CA LEU A 81 5.93 3.37 8.95
C LEU A 81 6.30 2.74 10.28
N PHE A 82 7.34 3.25 10.94
CA PHE A 82 7.82 2.75 12.22
C PHE A 82 6.73 2.85 13.30
N LYS A 83 6.04 3.99 13.36
CA LYS A 83 4.89 4.20 14.26
C LYS A 83 3.74 3.25 13.96
N THR A 84 3.38 3.06 12.69
CA THR A 84 2.30 2.14 12.29
C THR A 84 2.65 0.69 12.62
N PHE A 85 3.91 0.29 12.43
CA PHE A 85 4.39 -1.06 12.71
C PHE A 85 4.40 -1.35 14.22
N ILE A 86 4.89 -0.41 15.03
CA ILE A 86 4.89 -0.51 16.50
C ILE A 86 3.48 -0.50 17.07
N TRP A 87 2.59 0.34 16.55
CA TRP A 87 1.23 0.44 17.08
C TRP A 87 0.40 -0.81 16.78
N LYS A 88 0.69 -1.51 15.68
CA LYS A 88 0.05 -2.79 15.34
C LYS A 88 0.53 -3.96 16.21
N GLN A 89 1.70 -3.87 16.83
CA GLN A 89 2.22 -4.88 17.77
C GLN A 89 1.51 -4.86 19.13
N ASN A 90 0.97 -3.73 19.57
CA ASN A 90 0.37 -3.59 20.90
C ASN A 90 -1.12 -4.02 20.98
N LYS A 91 -1.59 -4.83 20.02
CA LYS A 91 -2.99 -5.25 19.92
C LYS A 91 -3.18 -6.74 19.57
N PHE A 92 -2.18 -7.57 19.88
CA PHE A 92 -2.32 -9.03 19.91
C PHE A 92 -2.28 -9.52 21.35
#